data_AF-A0A350T3R7-F1
#
_entry.id   AF-A0A350T3R7-F1
#
_cell.length_a   1.000
_cell.length_b   1.000
_cell.length_c   1.000
_cell.angle_alpha   90.00
_cell.angle_beta   90.00
_cell.angle_gamma   90.00
#
_symmetry.space_group_name_H-M   'P 1'
#
loop_
_entity.id
_entity.type
_entity.pdbx_description
1 polymer ?
#
loop_
_entity_poly.entity_id
_entity_poly.type
_entity_poly.pdbx_seq_one_letter_code
_entity_poly.pdbx_strand_id
1 'polypeptide(L)'
;TGVQTGDGQVIVTYTTPDTTPPTTTATFSNGYVSGAWTNQPVTVTLSGVDNTGGSGVAKTYYAINNPACDKTHVAGCTIYSAPFTVGASGGDGTTTIIFFSVDVAGNVETPQTTVVSLDFTAPVANPTTSGPLGQNGWHIGDVTVTWHWSDESSGIDATQCPATGGASQDGATTITGSCHDKAGNVGSASVTVGIDRTPPTVTYGGNAGVYGVDQQVTITCLAADATSGVATTTCQGISGPAWSFGLGSHSYSATATDKAGNVGSGSTTFTVGVTYDSLRALTRQFVTNPWMSSMLTYQLSGAEWAEQRHVTRLQSQYLDIYKTMVWSMRGHGLTTQQAQLLIALANTL
;
A
#
# COMPACT_ATOMS: atom_id res chain seq x y z
N THR A 1 -16.92 58.52 -63.25
CA THR A 1 -17.17 58.55 -64.71
C THR A 1 -18.43 59.35 -64.93
N GLY A 2 -18.40 60.40 -65.76
CA GLY A 2 -19.57 61.22 -66.03
C GLY A 2 -20.38 60.65 -67.18
N VAL A 3 -21.69 60.53 -67.01
CA VAL A 3 -22.64 60.31 -68.13
C VAL A 3 -23.33 61.64 -68.37
N GLN A 4 -23.30 62.15 -69.61
CA GLN A 4 -24.13 63.29 -69.97
C GLN A 4 -25.59 62.85 -70.08
N THR A 5 -26.47 63.44 -69.27
CA THR A 5 -27.91 63.16 -69.24
C THR A 5 -28.71 63.92 -70.30
N GLY A 6 -28.04 64.65 -71.19
CA GLY A 6 -28.67 65.35 -72.32
C GLY A 6 -29.40 66.66 -71.97
N ASP A 7 -29.41 67.06 -70.70
CA ASP A 7 -30.10 68.24 -70.15
C ASP A 7 -29.14 69.33 -69.60
N GLY A 8 -27.83 69.16 -69.81
CA GLY A 8 -26.80 70.12 -69.36
C GLY A 8 -26.37 69.95 -67.89
N GLN A 9 -26.92 69.00 -67.14
CA GLN A 9 -26.37 68.61 -65.84
C GLN A 9 -25.31 67.51 -66.01
N VAL A 10 -24.17 67.72 -65.37
CA VAL A 10 -23.15 66.67 -65.17
C VAL A 10 -23.37 66.14 -63.77
N ILE A 11 -23.94 64.94 -63.64
CA ILE A 11 -23.95 64.23 -62.36
C ILE A 11 -22.53 63.71 -62.15
N VAL A 12 -21.75 64.43 -61.35
CA VAL A 12 -20.47 63.93 -60.86
C VAL A 12 -20.75 63.21 -59.56
N THR A 13 -20.91 61.89 -59.64
CA THR A 13 -20.84 61.04 -58.45
C THR A 13 -19.39 60.99 -57.99
N TYR A 14 -19.07 61.76 -56.94
CA TYR A 14 -17.87 61.54 -56.13
C TYR A 14 -18.26 60.56 -55.03
N THR A 15 -17.71 59.35 -55.06
CA THR A 15 -17.69 58.51 -53.85
C THR A 15 -16.77 59.22 -52.87
N THR A 16 -17.28 59.53 -51.67
CA THR A 16 -16.44 60.05 -50.59
C THR A 16 -15.27 59.10 -50.37
N PRO A 17 -14.02 59.60 -50.28
CA PRO A 17 -12.88 58.75 -49.98
C PRO A 17 -13.15 57.99 -48.69
N ASP A 18 -12.96 56.68 -48.72
CA ASP A 18 -13.04 55.87 -47.53
C ASP A 18 -11.85 56.18 -46.62
N THR A 19 -12.13 56.50 -45.35
CA THR A 19 -11.13 56.85 -44.33
C THR A 19 -11.24 55.98 -43.10
N THR A 20 -12.12 54.98 -43.10
CA THR A 20 -12.40 54.17 -41.91
C THR A 20 -11.73 52.83 -42.06
N PRO A 21 -10.81 52.45 -41.15
CA PRO A 21 -10.23 51.11 -41.20
C PRO A 21 -11.27 50.01 -40.96
N PRO A 22 -11.07 48.82 -41.54
CA PRO A 22 -11.86 47.64 -41.19
C PRO A 22 -11.72 47.23 -39.72
N THR A 23 -12.60 46.32 -39.30
CA THR A 23 -12.51 45.64 -38.00
C THR A 23 -12.37 44.14 -38.20
N THR A 24 -11.44 43.51 -37.48
CA THR A 24 -11.24 42.07 -37.53
C THR A 24 -11.71 41.42 -36.23
N THR A 25 -12.37 40.28 -36.34
CA THR A 25 -12.77 39.45 -35.20
C THR A 25 -12.10 38.09 -35.29
N ALA A 26 -11.63 37.59 -34.15
CA ALA A 26 -11.11 36.23 -34.02
C ALA A 26 -12.14 35.35 -33.31
N THR A 27 -12.37 34.16 -33.85
CA THR A 27 -13.22 33.12 -33.24
C THR A 27 -12.43 31.82 -33.11
N PHE A 28 -12.76 31.03 -32.09
CA PHE A 28 -12.01 29.83 -31.72
C PHE A 28 -12.91 28.60 -31.70
N SER A 29 -12.37 27.46 -32.09
CA SER A 29 -13.07 26.17 -31.98
C SER A 29 -13.39 25.81 -30.53
N ASN A 30 -14.37 24.94 -30.35
CA ASN A 30 -14.72 24.34 -29.05
C ASN A 30 -15.08 25.35 -27.95
N GLY A 31 -15.48 26.56 -28.33
CA GLY A 31 -15.82 27.62 -27.37
C GLY A 31 -14.62 28.13 -26.56
N TYR A 32 -13.40 27.94 -27.05
CA TYR A 32 -12.19 28.42 -26.40
C TYR A 32 -12.25 29.93 -26.16
N VAL A 33 -11.82 30.34 -24.97
CA VAL A 33 -11.73 31.74 -24.57
C VAL A 33 -10.26 32.13 -24.55
N SER A 34 -9.92 33.22 -25.26
CA SER A 34 -8.56 33.75 -25.32
C SER A 34 -7.92 33.86 -23.94
N GLY A 35 -6.76 33.22 -23.77
CA GLY A 35 -5.98 33.20 -22.53
C GLY A 35 -6.36 32.08 -21.54
N ALA A 36 -7.48 31.38 -21.72
CA ALA A 36 -7.76 30.16 -20.96
C ALA A 36 -6.77 29.04 -21.34
N TRP A 37 -6.54 28.09 -20.45
CA TRP A 37 -5.78 26.88 -20.76
C TRP A 37 -6.69 25.80 -21.34
N THR A 38 -6.17 25.01 -22.27
CA THR A 38 -6.89 23.86 -22.83
C THR A 38 -5.93 22.77 -23.27
N ASN A 39 -6.37 21.52 -23.15
CA ASN A 39 -5.66 20.34 -23.64
C ASN A 39 -6.13 19.87 -25.02
N GLN A 40 -6.77 20.76 -25.78
CA GLN A 40 -7.23 20.48 -27.13
C GLN A 40 -6.62 21.48 -28.11
N PRO A 41 -6.24 21.06 -29.33
CA PRO A 41 -5.84 22.00 -30.37
C PRO A 41 -6.94 23.04 -30.65
N VAL A 42 -6.55 24.29 -30.85
CA VAL A 42 -7.48 25.41 -31.07
C VAL A 42 -7.38 25.87 -32.52
N THR A 43 -8.50 25.79 -33.23
CA THR A 43 -8.62 26.35 -34.59
C THR A 43 -9.08 27.80 -34.50
N VAL A 44 -8.32 28.68 -35.14
CA VAL A 44 -8.52 30.13 -35.15
C VAL A 44 -9.08 30.55 -36.50
N THR A 45 -10.20 31.26 -36.48
CA THR A 45 -10.84 31.84 -37.67
C THR A 45 -10.89 33.35 -37.52
N LEU A 46 -10.30 34.06 -38.49
CA LEU A 46 -10.31 35.52 -38.57
C LEU A 46 -11.36 35.99 -39.58
N SER A 47 -12.12 37.03 -39.23
CA SER A 47 -13.12 37.64 -40.10
C SER A 47 -13.01 39.16 -40.05
N GLY A 48 -12.55 39.75 -41.16
CA GLY A 48 -12.53 41.20 -41.37
C GLY A 48 -13.86 41.69 -41.93
N VAL A 49 -14.39 42.78 -41.38
CA VAL A 49 -15.59 43.47 -41.87
C VAL A 49 -15.28 44.96 -41.97
N ASP A 50 -15.65 45.54 -43.11
CA ASP A 50 -15.54 46.97 -43.37
C ASP A 50 -16.86 47.69 -43.07
N ASN A 51 -16.82 49.01 -42.85
CA ASN A 51 -18.03 49.78 -42.55
C ASN A 51 -18.99 49.80 -43.75
N THR A 52 -20.28 50.03 -43.46
CA THR A 52 -21.29 50.20 -44.50
C THR A 52 -20.90 51.34 -45.45
N GLY A 53 -20.83 51.05 -46.74
CA GLY A 53 -20.42 52.01 -47.78
C GLY A 53 -18.91 52.27 -47.88
N GLY A 54 -18.09 51.54 -47.11
CA GLY A 54 -16.63 51.53 -47.23
C GLY A 54 -16.13 50.80 -48.49
N SER A 55 -14.82 50.80 -48.67
CA SER A 55 -14.13 50.27 -49.84
C SER A 55 -13.98 48.74 -49.85
N GLY A 56 -14.34 48.08 -48.74
CA GLY A 56 -14.28 46.64 -48.53
C GLY A 56 -12.90 46.18 -48.03
N VAL A 57 -12.86 45.04 -47.35
CA VAL A 57 -11.59 44.46 -46.87
C VAL A 57 -10.75 43.97 -48.04
N ALA A 58 -9.53 44.50 -48.20
CA ALA A 58 -8.59 44.03 -49.20
C ALA A 58 -7.82 42.79 -48.72
N LYS A 59 -7.24 42.86 -47.52
CA LYS A 59 -6.42 41.79 -46.93
C LYS A 59 -6.54 41.77 -45.41
N THR A 60 -6.56 40.56 -44.85
CA THR A 60 -6.36 40.33 -43.41
C THR A 60 -4.97 39.74 -43.20
N TYR A 61 -4.20 40.35 -42.31
CA TYR A 61 -2.86 39.92 -41.94
C TYR A 61 -2.90 39.32 -40.53
N TYR A 62 -2.05 38.32 -40.30
CA TYR A 62 -1.82 37.77 -38.98
C TYR A 62 -0.37 37.33 -38.80
N ALA A 63 0.06 37.20 -37.55
CA ALA A 63 1.31 36.55 -37.24
C ALA A 63 1.23 35.78 -35.91
N ILE A 64 2.00 34.70 -35.82
CA ILE A 64 2.06 33.81 -34.67
C ILE A 64 3.41 34.05 -33.99
N ASN A 65 3.38 34.42 -32.70
CA ASN A 65 4.56 34.70 -31.88
C ASN A 65 5.57 35.66 -32.52
N ASN A 66 5.09 36.55 -33.40
CA ASN A 66 5.93 37.53 -34.08
C ASN A 66 5.43 38.96 -33.82
N PRO A 67 5.97 39.63 -32.80
CA PRO A 67 5.57 41.00 -32.47
C PRO A 67 6.00 42.03 -33.53
N ALA A 68 6.84 41.66 -34.51
CA ALA A 68 7.23 42.55 -35.60
C ALA A 68 6.13 42.74 -36.65
N CYS A 69 5.04 41.95 -36.60
CA CYS A 69 3.89 42.15 -37.48
C CYS A 69 3.07 43.36 -37.00
N ASP A 70 3.16 44.46 -37.76
CA ASP A 70 2.45 45.72 -37.53
C ASP A 70 2.08 46.37 -38.89
N LYS A 71 1.21 47.39 -38.86
CA LYS A 71 0.79 48.20 -40.01
C LYS A 71 1.95 48.77 -40.83
N THR A 72 3.10 49.01 -40.20
CA THR A 72 4.31 49.53 -40.86
C THR A 72 5.27 48.45 -41.35
N HIS A 73 5.09 47.19 -40.91
CA HIS A 73 6.02 46.09 -41.13
C HIS A 73 5.29 44.80 -41.55
N VAL A 74 4.47 44.91 -42.60
CA VAL A 74 3.67 43.78 -43.14
C VAL A 74 4.53 42.60 -43.65
N ALA A 75 5.83 42.79 -43.90
CA ALA A 75 6.74 41.71 -44.27
C ALA A 75 6.91 40.64 -43.17
N GLY A 76 6.65 41.01 -41.90
CA GLY A 76 6.61 40.08 -40.77
C GLY A 76 5.26 39.36 -40.60
N CYS A 77 4.27 39.67 -41.43
CA CYS A 77 2.93 39.13 -41.35
C CYS A 77 2.65 38.08 -42.44
N THR A 78 1.73 37.18 -42.15
CA THR A 78 1.15 36.22 -43.10
C THR A 78 -0.23 36.70 -43.54
N ILE A 79 -0.57 36.52 -44.81
CA ILE A 79 -1.91 36.82 -45.31
C ILE A 79 -2.85 35.68 -44.92
N TYR A 80 -3.93 36.02 -44.22
CA TYR A 80 -4.96 35.07 -43.84
C TYR A 80 -5.75 34.60 -45.08
N SER A 81 -5.81 33.29 -45.28
CA SER A 81 -6.50 32.67 -46.42
C SER A 81 -7.48 31.56 -46.02
N ALA A 82 -7.24 30.92 -44.88
CA ALA A 82 -8.10 29.90 -44.28
C ALA A 82 -7.85 29.82 -42.77
N PRO A 83 -8.78 29.23 -41.99
CA PRO A 83 -8.56 28.93 -40.58
C PRO A 83 -7.29 28.10 -40.38
N PHE A 84 -6.59 28.33 -39.28
CA PHE A 84 -5.37 27.60 -38.91
C PHE A 84 -5.49 27.05 -37.49
N THR A 85 -4.79 25.95 -37.20
CA THR A 85 -4.84 25.27 -35.89
C THR A 85 -3.54 25.50 -35.12
N VAL A 86 -3.66 25.97 -33.88
CA VAL A 86 -2.57 26.05 -32.90
C VAL A 86 -2.58 24.77 -32.07
N GLY A 87 -1.40 24.18 -31.84
CA GLY A 87 -1.28 22.97 -31.02
C GLY A 87 -1.45 21.65 -31.76
N ALA A 88 -1.48 21.64 -33.09
CA ALA A 88 -1.65 20.41 -33.88
C ALA A 88 -0.56 19.34 -33.61
N SER A 89 0.62 19.76 -33.15
CA SER A 89 1.75 18.88 -32.79
C SER A 89 1.81 18.49 -31.32
N GLY A 90 0.84 18.90 -30.48
CA GLY A 90 0.77 18.49 -29.06
C GLY A 90 1.85 19.09 -28.16
N GLY A 91 2.16 20.38 -28.33
CA GLY A 91 3.14 21.08 -27.49
C GLY A 91 2.49 22.06 -26.52
N ASP A 92 3.10 22.20 -25.36
CA ASP A 92 2.64 23.10 -24.30
C ASP A 92 3.13 24.54 -24.52
N GLY A 93 2.44 25.49 -23.89
CA GLY A 93 2.83 26.87 -23.79
C GLY A 93 1.81 27.84 -24.36
N THR A 94 2.21 29.10 -24.46
CA THR A 94 1.35 30.18 -24.92
C THR A 94 1.75 30.61 -26.33
N THR A 95 0.73 30.85 -27.15
CA THR A 95 0.87 31.33 -28.51
C THR A 95 0.12 32.64 -28.65
N THR A 96 0.84 33.72 -28.91
CA THR A 96 0.27 35.04 -29.18
C THR A 96 0.00 35.19 -30.67
N ILE A 97 -1.21 35.59 -31.01
CA ILE A 97 -1.64 35.84 -32.38
C ILE A 97 -1.96 37.32 -32.49
N ILE A 98 -1.23 38.00 -33.38
CA ILE A 98 -1.48 39.39 -33.76
C ILE A 98 -2.22 39.38 -35.09
N PHE A 99 -3.25 40.20 -35.27
CA PHE A 99 -3.98 40.30 -36.52
C PHE A 99 -4.56 41.70 -36.76
N PHE A 100 -4.71 42.07 -38.02
CA PHE A 100 -5.36 43.32 -38.47
C PHE A 100 -5.76 43.21 -39.94
N SER A 101 -6.70 44.05 -40.37
CA SER A 101 -7.11 44.13 -41.77
C SER A 101 -6.77 45.49 -42.40
N VAL A 102 -6.63 45.48 -43.73
CA VAL A 102 -6.47 46.66 -44.58
C VAL A 102 -7.57 46.66 -45.63
N ASP A 103 -8.21 47.80 -45.87
CA ASP A 103 -9.23 47.96 -46.91
C ASP A 103 -8.63 48.24 -48.30
N VAL A 104 -9.48 48.42 -49.31
CA VAL A 104 -9.06 48.73 -50.68
C VAL A 104 -8.56 50.18 -50.81
N ALA A 105 -9.03 51.09 -49.95
CA ALA A 105 -8.57 52.48 -49.89
C ALA A 105 -7.20 52.65 -49.20
N GLY A 106 -6.69 51.61 -48.54
CA GLY A 106 -5.43 51.59 -47.81
C GLY A 106 -5.53 51.98 -46.33
N ASN A 107 -6.73 52.09 -45.76
CA ASN A 107 -6.90 52.30 -44.32
C ASN A 107 -6.56 51.01 -43.57
N VAL A 108 -5.78 51.13 -42.49
CA VAL A 108 -5.22 50.00 -41.74
C VAL A 108 -5.79 49.96 -40.32
N GLU A 109 -6.34 48.81 -39.94
CA GLU A 109 -6.81 48.54 -38.59
C GLU A 109 -5.64 48.57 -37.60
N THR A 110 -5.88 49.03 -36.36
CA THR A 110 -4.92 48.87 -35.27
C THR A 110 -4.76 47.38 -34.94
N PRO A 111 -3.52 46.83 -34.89
CA PRO A 111 -3.30 45.42 -34.57
C PRO A 111 -3.97 44.99 -33.26
N GLN A 112 -4.73 43.90 -33.36
CA GLN A 112 -5.35 43.22 -32.23
C GLN A 112 -4.51 42.01 -31.82
N THR A 113 -4.64 41.60 -30.56
CA THR A 113 -3.91 40.46 -29.98
C THR A 113 -4.87 39.48 -29.31
N THR A 114 -4.65 38.20 -29.54
CA THR A 114 -5.25 37.11 -28.76
C THR A 114 -4.18 36.10 -28.36
N VAL A 115 -4.46 35.34 -27.30
CA VAL A 115 -3.54 34.33 -26.77
C VAL A 115 -4.25 32.98 -26.76
N VAL A 116 -3.55 31.97 -27.26
CA VAL A 116 -3.93 30.57 -27.13
C VAL A 116 -2.94 29.89 -26.18
N SER A 117 -3.43 29.41 -25.03
CA SER A 117 -2.63 28.70 -24.03
C SER A 117 -2.96 27.21 -24.07
N LEU A 118 -1.96 26.38 -24.35
CA LEU A 118 -2.12 24.94 -24.54
C LEU A 118 -1.29 24.18 -23.53
N ASP A 119 -1.87 23.11 -23.02
CA ASP A 119 -1.18 22.20 -22.15
C ASP A 119 -1.76 20.80 -22.33
N PHE A 120 -0.92 19.88 -22.78
CA PHE A 120 -1.24 18.47 -23.00
C PHE A 120 -0.58 17.57 -21.96
N THR A 121 0.18 18.14 -21.03
CA THR A 121 0.94 17.41 -20.03
C THR A 121 0.09 17.21 -18.80
N ALA A 122 0.00 15.96 -18.32
CA ALA A 122 -0.73 15.67 -17.10
C ALA A 122 0.09 16.03 -15.85
N PRO A 123 -0.55 16.46 -14.76
CA PRO A 123 0.14 16.75 -13.51
C PRO A 123 0.80 15.49 -12.92
N VAL A 124 1.93 15.67 -12.24
CA VAL A 124 2.68 14.59 -11.58
C VAL A 124 2.55 14.69 -10.06
N ALA A 125 2.47 13.55 -9.37
CA ALA A 125 2.42 13.48 -7.91
C ALA A 125 3.72 12.95 -7.31
N ASN A 126 4.15 13.56 -6.20
CA ASN A 126 5.26 13.11 -5.35
C ASN A 126 4.75 12.88 -3.92
N PRO A 127 4.05 11.75 -3.65
CA PRO A 127 3.42 11.53 -2.35
C PRO A 127 4.44 11.27 -1.24
N THR A 128 4.11 11.67 -0.02
CA THR A 128 4.83 11.28 1.20
C THR A 128 3.89 10.61 2.19
N THR A 129 4.42 9.74 3.03
CA THR A 129 3.67 9.00 4.06
C THR A 129 4.10 9.44 5.45
N SER A 130 3.15 9.54 6.37
CA SER A 130 3.41 9.82 7.79
C SER A 130 2.49 9.00 8.70
N GLY A 131 2.95 8.70 9.91
CA GLY A 131 2.22 7.91 10.90
C GLY A 131 3.16 7.16 11.84
N PRO A 132 2.65 6.47 12.87
CA PRO A 132 3.46 5.64 13.76
C PRO A 132 4.20 4.55 12.98
N LEU A 133 5.53 4.59 13.02
CA LEU A 133 6.36 3.61 12.33
C LEU A 133 6.46 2.32 13.14
N GLY A 134 6.23 1.21 12.46
CA GLY A 134 6.62 -0.11 12.93
C GLY A 134 8.01 -0.48 12.39
N GLN A 135 8.17 -1.75 12.08
CA GLN A 135 9.39 -2.29 11.47
C GLN A 135 9.13 -2.74 10.02
N ASN A 136 10.19 -3.00 9.26
CA ASN A 136 10.15 -3.61 7.92
C ASN A 136 9.17 -2.95 6.93
N GLY A 137 8.98 -1.63 7.01
CA GLY A 137 8.08 -0.88 6.12
C GLY A 137 6.59 -0.94 6.50
N TRP A 138 6.24 -1.51 7.66
CA TRP A 138 4.89 -1.50 8.21
C TRP A 138 4.72 -0.38 9.25
N HIS A 139 3.47 0.04 9.43
CA HIS A 139 3.04 1.00 10.44
C HIS A 139 2.25 0.29 11.55
N ILE A 140 2.34 0.83 12.77
CA ILE A 140 1.58 0.35 13.95
C ILE A 140 0.44 1.31 14.31
N GLY A 141 -0.04 2.08 13.33
CA GLY A 141 -1.01 3.15 13.51
C GLY A 141 -1.51 3.69 12.18
N ASP A 142 -2.43 4.65 12.28
CA ASP A 142 -3.02 5.29 11.11
C ASP A 142 -1.95 5.97 10.26
N VAL A 143 -2.08 5.84 8.95
CA VAL A 143 -1.16 6.42 7.97
C VAL A 143 -1.88 7.50 7.19
N THR A 144 -1.25 8.67 7.13
CA THR A 144 -1.66 9.78 6.26
C THR A 144 -0.70 9.85 5.08
N VAL A 145 -1.26 9.88 3.88
CA VAL A 145 -0.55 10.17 2.63
C VAL A 145 -0.80 11.63 2.29
N THR A 146 0.27 12.41 2.08
CA THR A 146 0.20 13.78 1.58
C THR A 146 0.62 13.80 0.12
N TRP A 147 -0.23 14.33 -0.75
CA TRP A 147 0.04 14.43 -2.18
C TRP A 147 0.66 15.79 -2.52
N HIS A 148 1.84 15.76 -3.15
CA HIS A 148 2.47 16.96 -3.70
C HIS A 148 2.35 16.92 -5.21
N TRP A 149 1.33 17.62 -5.73
CA TRP A 149 1.06 17.74 -7.16
C TRP A 149 1.87 18.88 -7.77
N SER A 150 2.42 18.65 -8.95
CA SER A 150 3.13 19.66 -9.74
C SER A 150 2.75 19.55 -11.21
N ASP A 151 2.56 20.72 -11.83
CA ASP A 151 2.40 20.88 -13.26
C ASP A 151 3.11 22.18 -13.67
N GLU A 152 3.94 22.14 -14.72
CA GLU A 152 4.79 23.26 -15.12
C GLU A 152 4.08 24.21 -16.12
N SER A 153 3.03 23.73 -16.77
CA SER A 153 2.37 24.41 -17.90
C SER A 153 1.16 25.22 -17.40
N SER A 154 -0.02 24.60 -17.33
CA SER A 154 -1.23 25.29 -16.88
C SER A 154 -1.32 25.42 -15.36
N GLY A 155 -0.52 24.62 -14.64
CA GLY A 155 -0.51 24.51 -13.19
C GLY A 155 -1.72 23.74 -12.67
N ILE A 156 -1.69 23.42 -11.38
CA ILE A 156 -2.69 22.58 -10.74
C ILE A 156 -4.05 23.29 -10.55
N ASP A 157 -5.15 22.59 -10.81
CA ASP A 157 -6.48 22.97 -10.29
C ASP A 157 -6.66 22.38 -8.88
N ALA A 158 -6.35 23.20 -7.87
CA ALA A 158 -6.41 22.78 -6.47
C ALA A 158 -7.81 22.31 -6.01
N THR A 159 -8.88 22.65 -6.73
CA THR A 159 -10.24 22.20 -6.39
C THR A 159 -10.50 20.75 -6.82
N GLN A 160 -9.68 20.23 -7.73
CA GLN A 160 -9.80 18.89 -8.32
C GLN A 160 -8.62 17.98 -7.96
N CYS A 161 -7.84 18.34 -6.94
CA CYS A 161 -6.66 17.61 -6.52
C CYS A 161 -6.71 17.30 -5.03
N PRO A 162 -6.69 16.03 -4.61
CA PRO A 162 -6.68 15.67 -3.20
C PRO A 162 -5.34 16.09 -2.59
N ALA A 163 -5.39 16.80 -1.47
CA ALA A 163 -4.21 17.14 -0.68
C ALA A 163 -3.74 15.94 0.16
N THR A 164 -4.67 15.10 0.63
CA THR A 164 -4.37 13.97 1.50
C THR A 164 -5.20 12.73 1.16
N GLY A 165 -4.70 11.57 1.58
CA GLY A 165 -5.42 10.30 1.69
C GLY A 165 -4.94 9.56 2.94
N GLY A 166 -5.44 8.36 3.19
CA GLY A 166 -4.96 7.61 4.35
C GLY A 166 -5.54 6.21 4.48
N ALA A 167 -4.97 5.46 5.42
CA ALA A 167 -5.44 4.16 5.84
C ALA A 167 -5.44 4.09 7.37
N SER A 168 -6.45 3.43 7.93
CA SER A 168 -6.61 3.25 9.37
C SER A 168 -6.87 1.80 9.78
N GLN A 169 -7.08 0.89 8.84
CA GLN A 169 -7.32 -0.52 9.12
C GLN A 169 -6.04 -1.34 8.95
N ASP A 170 -5.92 -2.41 9.73
CA ASP A 170 -4.83 -3.38 9.57
C ASP A 170 -4.92 -4.04 8.18
N GLY A 171 -3.76 -4.35 7.60
CA GLY A 171 -3.60 -4.88 6.26
C GLY A 171 -2.84 -3.93 5.32
N ALA A 172 -2.54 -4.43 4.12
CA ALA A 172 -1.97 -3.64 3.05
C ALA A 172 -3.09 -2.91 2.30
N THR A 173 -3.00 -1.59 2.23
CA THR A 173 -3.97 -0.73 1.54
C THR A 173 -3.26 0.09 0.47
N THR A 174 -3.78 0.07 -0.76
CA THR A 174 -3.33 0.95 -1.84
C THR A 174 -4.20 2.20 -1.88
N ILE A 175 -3.57 3.36 -1.74
CA ILE A 175 -4.23 4.68 -1.74
C ILE A 175 -3.89 5.35 -3.07
N THR A 176 -4.91 5.75 -3.82
CA THR A 176 -4.80 6.39 -5.13
C THR A 176 -5.22 7.85 -5.04
N GLY A 177 -4.46 8.74 -5.68
CA GLY A 177 -4.82 10.14 -5.89
C GLY A 177 -4.90 10.44 -7.38
N SER A 178 -5.84 11.29 -7.78
CA SER A 178 -5.97 11.84 -9.13
C SER A 178 -6.12 13.34 -9.06
N CYS A 179 -5.50 14.06 -9.99
CA CYS A 179 -5.47 15.51 -9.98
C CYS A 179 -5.64 16.06 -11.39
N HIS A 180 -6.38 17.16 -11.51
CA HIS A 180 -6.52 17.90 -12.74
C HIS A 180 -5.63 19.15 -12.73
N ASP A 181 -5.12 19.50 -13.89
CA ASP A 181 -4.54 20.82 -14.13
C ASP A 181 -5.62 21.81 -14.63
N LYS A 182 -5.22 23.06 -14.94
CA LYS A 182 -6.16 24.07 -15.45
C LYS A 182 -6.55 23.89 -16.92
N ALA A 183 -5.85 23.03 -17.66
CA ALA A 183 -6.15 22.68 -19.04
C ALA A 183 -7.12 21.49 -19.17
N GLY A 184 -7.34 20.77 -18.06
CA GLY A 184 -8.19 19.60 -17.94
C GLY A 184 -7.46 18.26 -18.11
N ASN A 185 -6.12 18.23 -18.10
CA ASN A 185 -5.38 16.97 -18.08
C ASN A 185 -5.48 16.30 -16.71
N VAL A 186 -5.45 14.97 -16.70
CA VAL A 186 -5.60 14.17 -15.47
C VAL A 186 -4.36 13.35 -15.20
N GLY A 187 -3.71 13.64 -14.08
CA GLY A 187 -2.62 12.86 -13.51
C GLY A 187 -3.12 11.90 -12.44
N SER A 188 -2.45 10.76 -12.27
CA SER A 188 -2.76 9.83 -11.18
C SER A 188 -1.50 9.18 -10.60
N ALA A 189 -1.54 8.87 -9.31
CA ALA A 189 -0.47 8.17 -8.61
C ALA A 189 -1.04 7.29 -7.49
N SER A 190 -0.26 6.32 -7.04
CA SER A 190 -0.67 5.41 -5.96
C SER A 190 0.48 5.11 -4.99
N VAL A 191 0.14 4.89 -3.73
CA VAL A 191 1.07 4.42 -2.68
C VAL A 191 0.42 3.25 -1.97
N THR A 192 1.19 2.19 -1.71
CA THR A 192 0.73 1.07 -0.87
C THR A 192 1.34 1.19 0.51
N VAL A 193 0.50 1.16 1.53
CA VAL A 193 0.91 1.25 2.94
C VAL A 193 0.42 0.01 3.68
N GLY A 194 1.28 -0.57 4.52
CA GLY A 194 0.92 -1.68 5.40
C GLY A 194 0.72 -1.18 6.83
N ILE A 195 -0.42 -1.50 7.44
CA ILE A 195 -0.67 -1.25 8.85
C ILE A 195 -0.88 -2.59 9.57
N ASP A 196 -0.25 -2.78 10.72
CA ASP A 196 -0.49 -3.93 11.56
C ASP A 196 -0.28 -3.54 13.02
N ARG A 197 -1.37 -3.57 13.78
CA ARG A 197 -1.39 -3.29 15.22
C ARG A 197 -1.53 -4.55 16.05
N THR A 198 -1.70 -5.69 15.39
CA THR A 198 -2.16 -6.91 16.01
C THR A 198 -0.96 -7.81 16.29
N PRO A 199 -0.64 -8.09 17.57
CA PRO A 199 0.43 -9.01 17.87
C PRO A 199 0.18 -10.42 17.33
N PRO A 200 1.25 -11.17 16.99
CA PRO A 200 1.12 -12.57 16.62
C PRO A 200 0.53 -13.40 17.76
N THR A 201 -0.16 -14.48 17.42
CA THR A 201 -0.61 -15.48 18.39
C THR A 201 0.41 -16.60 18.53
N VAL A 202 0.66 -17.05 19.76
CA VAL A 202 1.50 -18.23 20.04
C VAL A 202 0.63 -19.26 20.75
N THR A 203 0.50 -20.45 20.16
CA THR A 203 -0.40 -21.49 20.63
C THR A 203 0.35 -22.80 20.86
N TYR A 204 0.03 -23.47 21.97
CA TYR A 204 0.50 -24.81 22.27
C TYR A 204 -0.65 -25.81 22.10
N GLY A 205 -0.42 -26.86 21.31
CA GLY A 205 -1.41 -27.89 20.98
C GLY A 205 -0.97 -29.28 21.44
N GLY A 206 -1.94 -30.16 21.69
CA GLY A 206 -1.68 -31.55 22.09
C GLY A 206 -1.29 -31.74 23.56
N ASN A 207 -1.44 -30.72 24.40
CA ASN A 207 -1.14 -30.85 25.83
C ASN A 207 -2.27 -31.60 26.58
N ALA A 208 -1.97 -32.79 27.12
CA ALA A 208 -2.88 -33.57 27.96
C ALA A 208 -3.04 -33.05 29.40
N GLY A 209 -2.24 -32.06 29.80
CA GLY A 209 -2.29 -31.40 31.11
C GLY A 209 -1.62 -32.20 32.23
N VAL A 210 -1.89 -33.50 32.34
CA VAL A 210 -1.22 -34.40 33.30
C VAL A 210 -0.65 -35.60 32.56
N TYR A 211 0.60 -35.92 32.84
CA TYR A 211 1.30 -37.06 32.29
C TYR A 211 1.78 -38.00 33.39
N GLY A 212 1.54 -39.29 33.20
CA GLY A 212 2.21 -40.33 33.97
C GLY A 212 3.67 -40.44 33.55
N VAL A 213 4.56 -40.80 34.49
CA VAL A 213 6.00 -40.98 34.21
C VAL A 213 6.30 -41.97 33.07
N ASP A 214 5.39 -42.86 32.71
CA ASP A 214 5.49 -43.82 31.61
C ASP A 214 5.12 -43.25 30.22
N GLN A 215 4.54 -42.05 30.18
CA GLN A 215 4.02 -41.47 28.95
C GLN A 215 5.05 -40.63 28.19
N GLN A 216 4.74 -40.32 26.93
CA GLN A 216 5.47 -39.38 26.11
C GLN A 216 4.76 -38.02 26.12
N VAL A 217 5.47 -36.94 26.43
CA VAL A 217 5.00 -35.57 26.23
C VAL A 217 5.24 -35.22 24.76
N THR A 218 4.20 -34.77 24.06
CA THR A 218 4.30 -34.27 22.67
C THR A 218 3.37 -33.09 22.50
N ILE A 219 3.92 -31.89 22.72
CA ILE A 219 3.18 -30.63 22.62
C ILE A 219 3.76 -29.85 21.45
N THR A 220 2.91 -29.52 20.47
CA THR A 220 3.30 -28.68 19.35
C THR A 220 3.20 -27.21 19.73
N CYS A 221 4.07 -26.36 19.18
CA CYS A 221 3.97 -24.91 19.29
C CYS A 221 3.79 -24.31 17.89
N LEU A 222 2.84 -23.40 17.74
CA LEU A 222 2.61 -22.63 16.51
C LEU A 222 2.55 -21.13 16.82
N ALA A 223 3.37 -20.35 16.13
CA ALA A 223 3.26 -18.90 16.06
C ALA A 223 2.60 -18.51 14.74
N ALA A 224 1.58 -17.65 14.78
CA ALA A 224 0.86 -17.19 13.59
C ALA A 224 0.50 -15.71 13.70
N ASP A 225 0.63 -15.01 12.59
CA ASP A 225 0.15 -13.65 12.41
C ASP A 225 -0.59 -13.55 11.06
N ALA A 226 -1.73 -12.87 11.06
CA ALA A 226 -2.63 -12.80 9.90
C ALA A 226 -2.36 -11.59 8.99
N THR A 227 -1.61 -10.60 9.46
CA THR A 227 -1.51 -9.29 8.81
C THR A 227 -0.13 -9.09 8.18
N SER A 228 0.90 -8.75 8.97
CA SER A 228 2.25 -8.53 8.46
C SER A 228 3.08 -9.83 8.37
N GLY A 229 2.61 -10.88 9.03
CA GLY A 229 3.24 -12.18 9.15
C GLY A 229 4.30 -12.22 10.26
N VAL A 230 4.69 -13.42 10.69
CA VAL A 230 5.70 -13.60 11.74
C VAL A 230 7.09 -13.27 11.20
N ALA A 231 7.80 -12.34 11.85
CA ALA A 231 9.19 -12.01 11.54
C ALA A 231 10.18 -12.89 12.33
N THR A 232 9.94 -13.07 13.64
CA THR A 232 10.76 -13.93 14.50
C THR A 232 9.91 -14.68 15.52
N THR A 233 10.38 -15.84 15.98
CA THR A 233 9.69 -16.59 17.04
C THR A 233 10.65 -17.46 17.86
N THR A 234 10.34 -17.60 19.16
CA THR A 234 10.99 -18.56 20.07
C THR A 234 10.15 -19.84 20.27
N CYS A 235 9.04 -19.96 19.55
CA CYS A 235 8.10 -21.07 19.65
C CYS A 235 8.76 -22.38 19.21
N GLN A 236 8.82 -23.35 20.13
CA GLN A 236 9.41 -24.68 19.93
C GLN A 236 8.49 -25.74 20.53
N GLY A 237 8.36 -26.87 19.86
CA GLY A 237 7.60 -28.01 20.39
C GLY A 237 8.30 -28.63 21.61
N ILE A 238 7.52 -29.17 22.53
CA ILE A 238 8.00 -29.88 23.72
C ILE A 238 7.81 -31.37 23.45
N SER A 239 8.92 -32.11 23.37
CA SER A 239 8.89 -33.54 23.09
C SER A 239 9.89 -34.28 23.96
N GLY A 240 9.44 -35.33 24.62
CA GLY A 240 10.29 -36.21 25.42
C GLY A 240 9.47 -37.16 26.28
N PRO A 241 10.09 -38.21 26.83
CA PRO A 241 9.43 -39.04 27.81
C PRO A 241 9.16 -38.26 29.09
N ALA A 242 7.98 -38.40 29.68
CA ALA A 242 7.51 -37.60 30.81
C ALA A 242 8.46 -37.67 32.02
N TRP A 243 9.01 -38.86 32.31
CA TRP A 243 10.00 -39.03 33.38
C TRP A 243 11.26 -38.17 33.22
N SER A 244 11.62 -37.77 31.99
CA SER A 244 12.82 -36.95 31.75
C SER A 244 12.65 -35.48 32.13
N PHE A 245 11.41 -35.01 32.24
CA PHE A 245 11.10 -33.66 32.75
C PHE A 245 11.15 -33.60 34.28
N GLY A 246 11.04 -34.75 34.96
CA GLY A 246 10.94 -34.84 36.41
C GLY A 246 9.52 -34.60 36.93
N LEU A 247 9.26 -34.99 38.17
CA LEU A 247 7.93 -34.85 38.78
C LEU A 247 7.57 -33.39 39.07
N GLY A 248 6.27 -33.10 39.08
CA GLY A 248 5.74 -31.78 39.39
C GLY A 248 5.29 -31.00 38.16
N SER A 249 5.03 -29.71 38.36
CA SER A 249 4.50 -28.81 37.34
C SER A 249 5.62 -28.18 36.51
N HIS A 250 5.46 -28.21 35.18
CA HIS A 250 6.38 -27.66 34.19
C HIS A 250 5.66 -26.63 33.34
N SER A 251 6.23 -25.43 33.25
CA SER A 251 5.67 -24.32 32.48
C SER A 251 6.65 -23.88 31.41
N TYR A 252 6.13 -23.72 30.19
CA TYR A 252 6.87 -23.25 29.02
C TYR A 252 6.16 -22.05 28.44
N SER A 253 6.94 -21.07 27.98
CA SER A 253 6.44 -19.90 27.28
C SER A 253 7.26 -19.64 26.03
N ALA A 254 6.61 -19.02 25.05
CA ALA A 254 7.26 -18.55 23.84
C ALA A 254 6.68 -17.20 23.42
N THR A 255 7.46 -16.49 22.64
CA THR A 255 7.13 -15.19 22.05
C THR A 255 7.27 -15.25 20.53
N ALA A 256 6.53 -14.38 19.87
CA ALA A 256 6.68 -14.12 18.45
C ALA A 256 6.62 -12.61 18.21
N THR A 257 7.36 -12.14 17.22
CA THR A 257 7.32 -10.76 16.74
C THR A 257 6.91 -10.79 15.28
N ASP A 258 5.93 -9.97 14.91
CA ASP A 258 5.52 -9.82 13.51
C ASP A 258 6.43 -8.86 12.73
N LYS A 259 6.13 -8.57 11.46
CA LYS A 259 6.96 -7.66 10.66
C LYS A 259 6.75 -6.20 11.00
N ALA A 260 5.61 -5.82 11.57
CA ALA A 260 5.39 -4.47 12.09
C ALA A 260 6.04 -4.21 13.45
N GLY A 261 6.55 -5.26 14.10
CA GLY A 261 7.25 -5.19 15.38
C GLY A 261 6.34 -5.42 16.59
N ASN A 262 5.08 -5.82 16.41
CA ASN A 262 4.23 -6.18 17.55
C ASN A 262 4.67 -7.53 18.11
N VAL A 263 4.58 -7.68 19.43
CA VAL A 263 5.08 -8.86 20.15
C VAL A 263 3.94 -9.57 20.84
N GLY A 264 3.76 -10.84 20.47
CA GLY A 264 2.80 -11.76 21.07
C GLY A 264 3.49 -12.82 21.91
N SER A 265 2.74 -13.41 22.84
CA SER A 265 3.25 -14.49 23.70
C SER A 265 2.18 -15.54 23.99
N GLY A 266 2.63 -16.73 24.36
CA GLY A 266 1.78 -17.84 24.76
C GLY A 266 2.53 -18.76 25.70
N SER A 267 1.79 -19.46 26.56
CA SER A 267 2.36 -20.41 27.52
C SER A 267 1.52 -21.67 27.62
N THR A 268 2.15 -22.72 28.12
CA THR A 268 1.49 -23.99 28.43
C THR A 268 2.12 -24.61 29.67
N THR A 269 1.30 -25.30 30.45
CA THR A 269 1.73 -25.97 31.66
C THR A 269 1.27 -27.41 31.64
N PHE A 270 2.11 -28.33 32.09
CA PHE A 270 1.72 -29.71 32.34
C PHE A 270 2.35 -30.22 33.63
N THR A 271 1.73 -31.23 34.24
CA THR A 271 2.24 -31.88 35.45
C THR A 271 2.66 -33.30 35.14
N VAL A 272 3.85 -33.68 35.57
CA VAL A 272 4.29 -35.07 35.56
C VAL A 272 4.06 -35.66 36.96
N GLY A 273 3.24 -36.70 37.02
CA GLY A 273 2.93 -37.42 38.25
C GLY A 273 3.36 -38.88 38.16
N VAL A 274 3.48 -39.51 39.33
CA VAL A 274 3.68 -40.96 39.43
C VAL A 274 2.53 -41.58 40.20
N THR A 275 2.11 -42.73 39.70
CA THR A 275 1.12 -43.64 40.28
C THR A 275 1.74 -45.04 40.26
N TYR A 276 1.15 -45.98 41.00
CA TYR A 276 1.60 -47.38 40.92
C TYR A 276 1.51 -47.94 39.48
N ASP A 277 0.46 -47.59 38.73
CA ASP A 277 0.30 -47.99 37.33
C ASP A 277 1.39 -47.43 36.42
N SER A 278 1.62 -46.11 36.47
CA SER A 278 2.65 -45.47 35.64
C SER A 278 4.05 -45.94 36.01
N LEU A 279 4.34 -46.17 37.31
CA LEU A 279 5.62 -46.72 37.71
C LEU A 279 5.80 -48.16 37.21
N ARG A 280 4.78 -49.03 37.32
CA ARG A 280 4.83 -50.39 36.76
C ARG A 280 5.05 -50.38 35.25
N ALA A 281 4.35 -49.50 34.53
CA ALA A 281 4.49 -49.35 33.09
C ALA A 281 5.92 -48.90 32.73
N LEU A 282 6.47 -47.91 33.44
CA LEU A 282 7.85 -47.46 33.25
C LEU A 282 8.87 -48.56 33.59
N THR A 283 8.68 -49.32 34.67
CA THR A 283 9.52 -50.47 35.01
C THR A 283 9.53 -51.48 33.86
N ARG A 284 8.39 -51.75 33.23
CA ARG A 284 8.30 -52.63 32.06
C ARG A 284 9.02 -52.08 30.84
N GLN A 285 9.00 -50.76 30.64
CA GLN A 285 9.72 -50.12 29.55
C GLN A 285 11.25 -50.23 29.73
N PHE A 286 11.76 -50.05 30.95
CA PHE A 286 13.21 -50.11 31.21
C PHE A 286 13.74 -51.54 31.38
N VAL A 287 12.97 -52.43 32.00
CA VAL A 287 13.39 -53.81 32.29
C VAL A 287 12.89 -54.73 31.18
N THR A 288 13.76 -54.99 30.21
CA THR A 288 13.43 -55.81 29.03
C THR A 288 13.33 -57.31 29.33
N ASN A 289 13.90 -57.80 30.44
CA ASN A 289 13.74 -59.19 30.87
C ASN A 289 12.33 -59.41 31.45
N PRO A 290 11.47 -60.25 30.82
CA PRO A 290 10.07 -60.36 31.23
C PRO A 290 9.87 -60.92 32.64
N TRP A 291 10.73 -61.87 33.06
CA TRP A 291 10.65 -62.47 34.39
C TRP A 291 10.98 -61.44 35.47
N MET A 292 12.07 -60.71 35.28
CA MET A 292 12.51 -59.69 36.23
C MET A 292 11.53 -58.51 36.30
N SER A 293 11.02 -58.09 35.14
CA SER A 293 9.96 -57.07 35.04
C SER A 293 8.70 -57.48 35.80
N SER A 294 8.27 -58.74 35.66
CA SER A 294 7.10 -59.28 36.38
C SER A 294 7.34 -59.31 37.89
N MET A 295 8.52 -59.73 38.33
CA MET A 295 8.88 -59.78 39.74
C MET A 295 8.89 -58.39 40.38
N LEU A 296 9.47 -57.39 39.71
CA LEU A 296 9.49 -56.00 40.18
C LEU A 296 8.09 -55.38 40.22
N THR A 297 7.30 -55.57 39.15
CA THR A 297 5.94 -55.01 39.09
C THR A 297 4.99 -55.69 40.09
N TYR A 298 5.23 -56.95 40.45
CA TYR A 298 4.52 -57.62 41.55
C TYR A 298 4.72 -56.92 42.89
N GLN A 299 5.94 -56.46 43.20
CA GLN A 299 6.20 -55.69 44.43
C GLN A 299 5.40 -54.39 44.44
N LEU A 300 5.35 -53.67 43.31
CA LEU A 300 4.54 -52.45 43.18
C LEU A 300 3.04 -52.72 43.34
N SER A 301 2.52 -53.82 42.81
CA SER A 301 1.13 -54.24 43.04
C SER A 301 0.85 -54.61 44.51
N GLY A 302 1.81 -55.26 45.18
CA GLY A 302 1.71 -55.54 46.61
C GLY A 302 1.69 -54.27 47.47
N ALA A 303 2.52 -53.28 47.12
CA ALA A 303 2.54 -51.98 47.77
C ALA A 303 1.22 -51.22 47.60
N GLU A 304 0.69 -51.14 46.38
CA GLU A 304 -0.62 -50.52 46.11
C GLU A 304 -1.76 -51.19 46.89
N TRP A 305 -1.78 -52.53 46.90
CA TRP A 305 -2.78 -53.29 47.66
C TRP A 305 -2.75 -52.99 49.17
N ALA A 306 -1.54 -52.81 49.72
CA ALA A 306 -1.32 -52.49 51.12
C ALA A 306 -1.72 -51.03 51.43
N GLU A 307 -1.41 -50.09 50.54
CA GLU A 307 -1.82 -48.68 50.66
C GLU A 307 -3.35 -48.55 50.68
N GLN A 308 -4.05 -49.23 49.76
CA GLN A 308 -5.52 -49.24 49.68
C GLN A 308 -6.19 -49.78 50.96
N ARG A 309 -5.46 -50.56 51.76
CA ARG A 309 -5.90 -51.11 53.06
C ARG A 309 -5.33 -50.34 54.25
N HIS A 310 -4.60 -49.26 53.99
CA HIS A 310 -3.91 -48.44 54.99
C HIS A 310 -2.92 -49.23 55.86
N VAL A 311 -2.28 -50.26 55.29
CA VAL A 311 -1.27 -51.10 55.96
C VAL A 311 0.14 -50.59 55.63
N THR A 312 0.49 -49.43 56.21
CA THR A 312 1.72 -48.69 55.88
C THR A 312 3.02 -49.51 56.02
N ARG A 313 3.15 -50.32 57.08
CA ARG A 313 4.36 -51.16 57.27
C ARG A 313 4.56 -52.15 56.11
N LEU A 314 3.48 -52.73 55.59
CA LEU A 314 3.54 -53.70 54.52
C LEU A 314 3.79 -53.01 53.17
N GLN A 315 3.19 -51.84 52.95
CA GLN A 315 3.48 -50.97 51.81
C GLN A 315 4.97 -50.63 51.75
N SER A 316 5.56 -50.15 52.85
CA SER A 316 6.99 -49.83 52.91
C SER A 316 7.87 -51.05 52.65
N GLN A 317 7.52 -52.23 53.17
CA GLN A 317 8.26 -53.46 52.89
C GLN A 317 8.28 -53.82 51.41
N TYR A 318 7.13 -53.75 50.73
CA TYR A 318 7.05 -54.01 49.29
C TYR A 318 7.86 -52.98 48.48
N LEU A 319 7.79 -51.70 48.83
CA LEU A 319 8.59 -50.64 48.18
C LEU A 319 10.09 -50.81 48.44
N ASP A 320 10.51 -51.21 49.64
CA ASP A 320 11.92 -51.44 49.99
C ASP A 320 12.50 -52.65 49.24
N ILE A 321 11.71 -53.72 49.08
CA ILE A 321 12.10 -54.87 48.24
C ILE A 321 12.24 -54.42 46.78
N TYR A 322 11.26 -53.69 46.24
CA TYR A 322 11.34 -53.14 44.88
C TYR A 322 12.62 -52.32 44.69
N LYS A 323 12.90 -51.35 45.56
CA LYS A 323 14.08 -50.48 45.48
C LYS A 323 15.39 -51.27 45.56
N THR A 324 15.46 -52.26 46.45
CA THR A 324 16.64 -53.13 46.61
C THR A 324 16.90 -53.96 45.35
N MET A 325 15.85 -54.54 44.78
CA MET A 325 15.94 -55.31 43.53
C MET A 325 16.36 -54.42 42.35
N VAL A 326 15.74 -53.25 42.17
CA VAL A 326 16.12 -52.27 41.14
C VAL A 326 17.59 -51.87 41.28
N TRP A 327 18.07 -51.61 42.50
CA TRP A 327 19.47 -51.25 42.75
C TRP A 327 20.45 -52.38 42.38
N SER A 328 20.08 -53.64 42.63
CA SER A 328 20.90 -54.81 42.28
C SER A 328 21.06 -55.01 40.77
N MET A 329 20.14 -54.47 39.97
CA MET A 329 20.14 -54.63 38.50
C MET A 329 20.99 -53.59 37.75
N ARG A 330 21.65 -52.67 38.46
CA ARG A 330 22.51 -51.67 37.82
C ARG A 330 23.68 -52.32 37.11
N GLY A 331 23.89 -51.97 35.85
CA GLY A 331 24.88 -52.61 34.99
C GLY A 331 24.46 -53.99 34.46
N HIS A 332 23.31 -54.50 34.89
CA HIS A 332 22.75 -55.81 34.53
C HIS A 332 21.28 -55.67 34.13
N GLY A 333 21.05 -55.00 32.98
CA GLY A 333 19.72 -54.78 32.40
C GLY A 333 19.10 -53.41 32.71
N LEU A 334 19.62 -52.67 33.71
CA LEU A 334 19.32 -51.26 33.93
C LEU A 334 20.61 -50.43 33.94
N THR A 335 20.55 -49.21 33.41
CA THR A 335 21.62 -48.23 33.65
C THR A 335 21.55 -47.73 35.10
N THR A 336 22.66 -47.18 35.59
CA THR A 336 22.70 -46.56 36.92
C THR A 336 21.65 -45.46 37.06
N GLN A 337 21.48 -44.64 36.01
CA GLN A 337 20.49 -43.55 35.98
C GLN A 337 19.06 -44.07 36.01
N GLN A 338 18.74 -45.11 35.23
CA GLN A 338 17.40 -45.70 35.22
C GLN A 338 17.04 -46.30 36.59
N ALA A 339 17.98 -47.02 37.22
CA ALA A 339 17.74 -47.58 38.54
C ALA A 339 17.53 -46.49 39.60
N GLN A 340 18.34 -45.42 39.58
CA GLN A 340 18.18 -44.28 40.47
C GLN A 340 16.83 -43.58 40.27
N LEU A 341 16.41 -43.39 39.01
CA LEU A 341 15.10 -42.81 38.67
C LEU A 341 13.95 -43.65 39.22
N LEU A 342 13.92 -44.96 38.94
CA LEU A 342 12.87 -45.86 39.42
C LEU A 342 12.79 -45.89 40.96
N ILE A 343 13.93 -45.84 41.64
CA ILE A 343 13.98 -45.77 43.11
C ILE A 343 13.46 -44.42 43.62
N ALA A 344 13.85 -43.32 42.98
CA ALA A 344 13.38 -41.98 43.36
C ALA A 344 11.86 -41.86 43.20
N LEU A 345 11.31 -42.37 42.09
CA LEU A 345 9.86 -42.39 41.84
C LEU A 345 9.12 -43.29 42.84
N ALA A 346 9.69 -44.42 43.25
CA ALA A 346 9.10 -45.28 44.27
C ALA A 346 9.07 -44.63 45.66
N ASN A 347 9.97 -43.68 45.95
CA ASN A 347 9.98 -42.96 47.23
C ASN A 347 8.91 -41.86 47.31
N THR A 348 8.25 -41.51 46.20
CA THR A 348 7.18 -40.51 46.17
C THR A 348 5.78 -41.11 46.19
N LEU A 349 5.68 -42.45 46.25
CA LEU A 349 4.44 -43.24 46.37
C LEU A 349 4.13 -43.62 47.82
#